data_AF-A0A349NI17-F1
#
_entry.id   AF-A0A349NI17-F1
#
_cell.length_a   1.000
_cell.length_b   1.000
_cell.length_c   1.000
_cell.angle_alpha   90.00
_cell.angle_beta   90.00
_cell.angle_gamma   90.00
#
_symmetry.space_group_name_H-M   'P 1'
#
loop_
_entity.id
_entity.type
_entity.pdbx_description
1 polymer ?
#
loop_
_entity_poly.entity_id
_entity_poly.type
_entity_poly.pdbx_seq_one_letter_code
_entity_poly.pdbx_strand_id
1 'polypeptide(L)'
;MSKTKAPSEVAIIDDATGLVIVPERDNNLTDFSRKLLSDFYLKPGETPQKGFARASFAWSKGDRALAQRLYEGASRGWFMFASPVLSNAPEVATLSPLTFKKVKGLPISCFSGETLVFTDEGFKNIEDIKVGYSVLSDDGSYNEVEAIREQESNDLYEIIIDGETITTTGNHLFMTKEHGWVRVDELDPDIHELVSRD
;
A
#
# COMPACT_ATOMS: atom_id res chain seq x y z
N MET A 1 -20.80 -39.54 6.27
CA MET A 1 -20.24 -38.21 5.93
C MET A 1 -19.80 -37.53 7.22
N SER A 2 -18.50 -37.42 7.46
CA SER A 2 -17.98 -36.60 8.56
C SER A 2 -17.92 -35.16 8.09
N LYS A 3 -18.68 -34.26 8.74
CA LYS A 3 -18.53 -32.81 8.59
C LYS A 3 -17.70 -32.33 9.76
N THR A 4 -16.41 -32.16 9.57
CA THR A 4 -15.57 -31.43 10.54
C THR A 4 -15.86 -29.93 10.33
N LYS A 5 -16.42 -29.28 11.35
CA LYS A 5 -16.55 -27.82 11.38
C LYS A 5 -15.12 -27.25 11.34
N ALA A 6 -14.83 -26.36 10.38
CA ALA A 6 -13.57 -25.62 10.39
C ALA A 6 -13.41 -24.97 11.79
N PRO A 7 -12.19 -24.95 12.36
CA PRO A 7 -11.96 -24.29 13.63
C PRO A 7 -12.52 -22.85 13.54
N SER A 8 -13.26 -22.44 14.57
CA SER A 8 -13.82 -21.10 14.61
C SER A 8 -12.66 -20.11 14.75
N GLU A 9 -12.48 -19.26 13.74
CA GLU A 9 -11.56 -18.12 13.78
C GLU A 9 -11.77 -17.32 15.07
N VAL A 10 -10.70 -17.08 15.83
CA VAL A 10 -10.76 -16.22 17.02
C VAL A 10 -10.82 -14.76 16.56
N ALA A 11 -12.01 -14.18 16.68
CA ALA A 11 -12.26 -12.79 16.34
C ALA A 11 -12.15 -11.89 17.58
N ILE A 12 -11.49 -10.75 17.43
CA ILE A 12 -11.35 -9.71 18.47
C ILE A 12 -11.81 -8.37 17.93
N ILE A 13 -12.14 -7.43 18.81
CA ILE A 13 -12.40 -6.04 18.43
C ILE A 13 -11.05 -5.31 18.40
N ASP A 14 -10.73 -4.68 17.28
CA ASP A 14 -9.57 -3.80 17.17
C ASP A 14 -9.86 -2.47 17.89
N ASP A 15 -9.04 -2.09 18.87
CA ASP A 15 -9.30 -0.89 19.69
C ASP A 15 -9.24 0.42 18.89
N ALA A 16 -8.42 0.48 17.84
CA ALA A 16 -8.23 1.70 17.06
C ALA A 16 -9.41 2.00 16.14
N THR A 17 -9.99 0.97 15.53
CA THR A 17 -11.05 1.09 14.52
C THR A 17 -12.41 0.63 15.03
N GLY A 18 -12.45 -0.22 16.05
CA GLY A 18 -13.63 -0.95 16.52
C GLY A 18 -14.16 -1.98 15.52
N LEU A 19 -13.36 -2.39 14.53
CA LEU A 19 -13.70 -3.48 13.62
C LEU A 19 -13.46 -4.82 14.29
N VAL A 20 -14.21 -5.84 13.86
CA VAL A 20 -13.96 -7.22 14.27
C VAL A 20 -12.87 -7.79 13.37
N ILE A 21 -11.70 -8.08 13.93
CA ILE A 21 -10.54 -8.62 13.21
C ILE A 21 -10.22 -10.05 13.65
N VAL A 22 -9.58 -10.82 12.79
CA VAL A 22 -9.12 -12.19 13.04
C VAL A 22 -7.59 -12.24 12.93
N PRO A 23 -6.83 -12.00 14.03
CA PRO A 23 -5.36 -11.91 14.00
C PRO A 23 -4.69 -13.15 13.41
N GLU A 24 -5.26 -14.33 13.61
CA GLU A 24 -4.71 -15.60 13.10
C GLU A 24 -4.61 -15.64 11.56
N ARG A 25 -5.33 -14.78 10.83
CA ARG A 25 -5.20 -14.65 9.38
C ARG A 25 -3.84 -14.11 8.95
N ASP A 26 -3.04 -13.55 9.87
CA ASP A 26 -1.63 -13.25 9.59
C ASP A 26 -0.83 -14.51 9.21
N ASN A 27 -1.28 -15.70 9.61
CA ASN A 27 -0.70 -16.99 9.22
C ASN A 27 -1.03 -17.39 7.77
N ASN A 28 -2.00 -16.74 7.13
CA ASN A 28 -2.29 -16.95 5.70
C ASN A 28 -1.22 -16.30 4.79
N LEU A 29 -0.39 -15.42 5.34
CA LEU A 29 0.69 -14.76 4.64
C LEU A 29 1.98 -15.60 4.74
N THR A 30 2.87 -15.45 3.76
CA THR A 30 4.22 -16.01 3.86
C THR A 30 5.08 -15.14 4.79
N ASP A 31 6.20 -15.66 5.29
CA ASP A 31 7.18 -14.86 6.04
C ASP A 31 7.67 -13.67 5.23
N PHE A 32 7.90 -13.90 3.93
CA PHE A 32 8.25 -12.88 2.96
C PHE A 32 7.20 -11.76 2.91
N SER A 33 5.93 -12.11 2.71
CA SER A 33 4.83 -11.13 2.66
C SER A 33 4.68 -10.37 3.97
N ARG A 34 4.81 -11.04 5.12
CA ARG A 34 4.78 -10.37 6.43
C ARG A 34 5.91 -9.36 6.58
N LYS A 35 7.13 -9.72 6.17
CA LYS A 35 8.30 -8.84 6.24
C LYS A 35 8.14 -7.63 5.33
N LEU A 36 7.73 -7.84 4.07
CA LEU A 36 7.44 -6.76 3.11
C LEU A 36 6.41 -5.78 3.68
N LEU A 37 5.30 -6.28 4.22
CA LEU A 37 4.25 -5.44 4.81
C LEU A 37 4.79 -4.63 5.99
N SER A 38 5.48 -5.29 6.91
CA SER A 38 6.07 -4.63 8.09
C SER A 38 7.07 -3.53 7.72
N ASP A 39 7.94 -3.78 6.75
CA ASP A 39 9.06 -2.87 6.44
C ASP A 39 8.60 -1.62 5.65
N PHE A 40 7.54 -1.72 4.84
CA PHE A 40 7.20 -0.68 3.86
C PHE A 40 5.76 -0.16 3.90
N TYR A 41 4.81 -0.93 4.45
CA TYR A 41 3.37 -0.65 4.30
C TYR A 41 2.64 -0.39 5.62
N LEU A 42 3.10 -1.01 6.70
CA LEU A 42 2.48 -0.94 8.00
C LEU A 42 3.03 0.23 8.82
N LYS A 43 2.22 0.77 9.74
CA LYS A 43 2.70 1.74 10.72
C LYS A 43 3.52 1.02 11.81
N PRO A 44 4.41 1.72 12.52
CA PRO A 44 5.21 1.12 13.59
C PRO A 44 4.32 0.37 14.60
N GLY A 45 4.59 -0.92 14.80
CA GLY A 45 3.85 -1.78 15.74
C GLY A 45 2.54 -2.38 15.22
N GLU A 46 2.16 -2.16 13.96
CA GLU A 46 1.01 -2.83 13.36
C GLU A 46 1.34 -4.25 12.89
N THR A 47 0.37 -5.15 13.05
CA THR A 47 0.35 -6.44 12.32
C THR A 47 -0.37 -6.26 10.98
N PRO A 48 -0.23 -7.20 10.02
CA PRO A 48 -0.96 -7.11 8.74
C PRO A 48 -2.48 -6.96 8.92
N GLN A 49 -3.11 -7.75 9.80
CA GLN A 49 -4.54 -7.58 10.08
C GLN A 49 -4.91 -6.18 10.57
N LYS A 50 -4.09 -5.59 11.46
CA LYS A 50 -4.30 -4.22 11.94
C LYS A 50 -4.16 -3.19 10.82
N GLY A 51 -3.17 -3.36 9.94
CA GLY A 51 -3.01 -2.51 8.75
C GLY A 51 -4.20 -2.58 7.80
N PHE A 52 -4.73 -3.79 7.55
CA PHE A 52 -5.92 -3.97 6.72
C PHE A 52 -7.17 -3.34 7.35
N ALA A 53 -7.32 -3.47 8.68
CA ALA A 53 -8.40 -2.83 9.42
C ALA A 53 -8.30 -1.30 9.36
N ARG A 54 -7.10 -0.74 9.59
CA ARG A 54 -6.83 0.70 9.48
C ARG A 54 -7.23 1.24 8.10
N ALA A 55 -6.73 0.62 7.03
CA ALA A 55 -7.04 1.05 5.67
C ALA A 55 -8.54 0.95 5.37
N SER A 56 -9.17 -0.17 5.74
CA SER A 56 -10.61 -0.37 5.54
C SER A 56 -11.46 0.68 6.27
N PHE A 57 -11.12 0.98 7.53
CA PHE A 57 -11.86 1.95 8.34
C PHE A 57 -11.66 3.39 7.85
N ALA A 58 -10.41 3.77 7.55
CA ALA A 58 -10.08 5.11 7.08
C ALA A 58 -10.79 5.45 5.77
N TRP A 59 -10.71 4.55 4.77
CA TRP A 59 -11.29 4.81 3.45
C TRP A 59 -12.81 4.64 3.40
N SER A 60 -13.40 3.98 4.39
CA SER A 60 -14.85 3.98 4.59
C SER A 60 -15.37 5.24 5.31
N LYS A 61 -14.49 6.18 5.67
CA LYS A 61 -14.82 7.39 6.45
C LYS A 61 -15.63 7.07 7.72
N GLY A 62 -15.30 5.94 8.37
CA GLY A 62 -15.97 5.50 9.59
C GLY A 62 -17.30 4.75 9.40
N ASP A 63 -17.78 4.51 8.17
CA ASP A 63 -18.87 3.55 7.93
C ASP A 63 -18.37 2.15 8.28
N ARG A 64 -18.78 1.68 9.48
CA ARG A 64 -18.34 0.40 10.04
C ARG A 64 -18.81 -0.79 9.21
N ALA A 65 -19.98 -0.72 8.59
CA ALA A 65 -20.51 -1.84 7.81
C ALA A 65 -19.73 -1.98 6.49
N LEU A 66 -19.41 -0.86 5.84
CA LEU A 66 -18.53 -0.87 4.67
C LEU A 66 -17.11 -1.32 5.05
N ALA A 67 -16.54 -0.75 6.10
CA ALA A 67 -15.19 -1.06 6.56
C ALA A 67 -15.03 -2.54 6.92
N GLN A 68 -16.02 -3.14 7.59
CA GLN A 68 -15.98 -4.57 7.92
C GLN A 68 -15.95 -5.45 6.67
N ARG A 69 -16.72 -5.09 5.61
CA ARG A 69 -16.71 -5.83 4.35
C ARG A 69 -15.37 -5.74 3.62
N LEU A 70 -14.78 -4.54 3.59
CA LEU A 70 -13.45 -4.32 3.01
C LEU A 70 -12.38 -5.12 3.78
N TYR A 71 -12.42 -5.08 5.11
CA TYR A 71 -11.53 -5.84 5.97
C TYR A 71 -11.65 -7.34 5.71
N GLU A 72 -12.86 -7.89 5.65
CA GLU A 72 -13.07 -9.32 5.40
C GLU A 72 -12.50 -9.75 4.04
N GLY A 73 -12.69 -8.96 2.98
CA GLY A 73 -12.10 -9.27 1.67
C GLY A 73 -10.57 -9.23 1.67
N ALA A 74 -9.97 -8.19 2.25
CA ALA A 74 -8.52 -8.04 2.31
C ALA A 74 -7.86 -9.09 3.21
N SER A 75 -8.40 -9.32 4.41
CA SER A 75 -7.86 -10.27 5.39
C SER A 75 -7.92 -11.73 4.95
N ARG A 76 -8.87 -12.08 4.07
CA ARG A 76 -8.98 -13.41 3.44
C ARG A 76 -8.13 -13.54 2.18
N GLY A 77 -7.46 -12.47 1.75
CA GLY A 77 -6.64 -12.46 0.54
C GLY A 77 -7.44 -12.46 -0.76
N TRP A 78 -8.72 -12.05 -0.75
CA TRP A 78 -9.53 -11.94 -1.97
C TRP A 78 -9.09 -10.77 -2.85
N PHE A 79 -8.55 -9.74 -2.22
CA PHE A 79 -7.85 -8.64 -2.87
C PHE A 79 -6.78 -8.09 -1.94
N MET A 80 -5.91 -7.23 -2.47
CA MET A 80 -4.95 -6.47 -1.69
C MET A 80 -5.11 -4.98 -1.98
N PHE A 81 -4.92 -4.14 -0.97
CA PHE A 81 -4.87 -2.70 -1.17
C PHE A 81 -3.65 -2.34 -2.02
N ALA A 82 -3.82 -1.40 -2.96
CA ALA A 82 -2.68 -0.80 -3.63
C ALA A 82 -1.75 -0.12 -2.61
N SER A 83 -0.45 -0.08 -2.93
CA SER A 83 0.61 0.47 -2.07
C SER A 83 0.27 1.80 -1.39
N PRO A 84 -0.11 2.88 -2.11
CA PRO A 84 -0.42 4.16 -1.46
C PRO A 84 -1.69 4.08 -0.61
N VAL A 85 -2.66 3.25 -1.00
CA VAL A 85 -3.93 3.08 -0.28
C VAL A 85 -3.68 2.43 1.08
N LEU A 86 -2.77 1.45 1.16
CA LEU A 86 -2.39 0.83 2.44
C LEU A 86 -1.45 1.71 3.27
N SER A 87 -0.34 2.15 2.66
CA SER A 87 0.72 2.89 3.38
C SER A 87 0.25 4.24 3.88
N ASN A 88 -0.58 4.96 3.11
CA ASN A 88 -1.02 6.31 3.45
C ASN A 88 -2.36 6.35 4.19
N ALA A 89 -3.02 5.21 4.43
CA ALA A 89 -4.23 5.18 5.24
C ALA A 89 -3.97 5.80 6.62
N PRO A 90 -4.69 6.88 6.98
CA PRO A 90 -4.44 7.57 8.24
C PRO A 90 -4.85 6.71 9.43
N GLU A 91 -4.09 6.84 10.51
CA GLU A 91 -4.48 6.27 11.80
C GLU A 91 -5.65 7.07 12.40
N VAL A 92 -6.53 6.39 13.13
CA VAL A 92 -7.59 7.05 13.90
C VAL A 92 -6.94 7.83 15.05
N ALA A 93 -7.34 9.09 15.23
CA ALA A 93 -6.92 9.92 16.35
C ALA A 93 -7.97 9.91 17.48
N THR A 94 -9.25 10.07 17.14
CA THR A 94 -10.38 9.90 18.06
C THR A 94 -11.54 9.19 17.35
N LEU A 95 -12.26 8.31 18.04
CA LEU A 95 -13.45 7.63 17.48
C LEU A 95 -14.75 8.44 17.65
N SER A 96 -14.80 9.33 18.65
CA SER A 96 -15.95 10.19 18.91
C SER A 96 -15.50 11.53 19.53
N PRO A 97 -15.51 12.64 18.76
CA PRO A 97 -15.82 12.72 17.32
C PRO A 97 -14.82 11.93 16.49
N LEU A 98 -15.21 11.43 15.32
CA LEU A 98 -14.29 10.73 14.44
C LEU A 98 -13.26 11.70 13.86
N THR A 99 -11.98 11.53 14.19
CA THR A 99 -10.87 12.28 13.61
C THR A 99 -9.72 11.34 13.26
N PHE A 100 -8.90 11.77 12.31
CA PHE A 100 -7.74 11.03 11.79
C PHE A 100 -6.46 11.80 12.04
N LYS A 101 -5.35 11.09 12.27
CA LYS A 101 -4.01 11.71 12.30
C LYS A 101 -3.70 12.29 10.92
N LYS A 102 -3.07 13.46 10.89
CA LYS A 102 -2.64 14.11 9.64
C LYS A 102 -1.61 13.21 8.95
N VAL A 103 -1.88 12.85 7.69
CA VAL A 103 -0.95 12.14 6.82
C VAL A 103 -0.43 13.09 5.74
N LYS A 104 0.83 12.93 5.35
CA LYS A 104 1.45 13.72 4.26
C LYS A 104 1.23 13.11 2.88
N GLY A 105 0.83 11.84 2.81
CA GLY A 105 0.61 11.11 1.55
C GLY A 105 -0.86 10.95 1.22
N LEU A 106 -1.22 11.10 -0.06
CA LEU A 106 -2.55 10.81 -0.58
C LEU A 106 -2.69 9.31 -0.91
N PRO A 107 -3.91 8.74 -1.01
CA PRO A 107 -4.13 7.33 -1.40
C PRO A 107 -3.84 7.03 -2.88
N ILE A 108 -3.06 7.88 -3.55
CA ILE A 108 -2.74 7.80 -4.97
C ILE A 108 -1.23 7.67 -5.15
N SER A 109 -0.82 6.88 -6.13
CA SER A 109 0.59 6.56 -6.38
C SER A 109 1.22 7.54 -7.37
N CYS A 110 0.54 7.77 -8.50
CA CYS A 110 1.01 8.65 -9.59
C CYS A 110 -0.18 9.26 -10.34
N PHE A 111 0.09 10.28 -11.15
CA PHE A 111 -0.81 10.83 -12.17
C PHE A 111 -0.16 10.70 -13.55
N SER A 112 -0.94 10.71 -14.63
CA SER A 112 -0.40 10.83 -15.99
C SER A 112 0.21 12.23 -16.17
N GLY A 113 1.27 12.34 -16.99
CA GLY A 113 1.98 13.61 -17.24
C GLY A 113 1.06 14.76 -17.66
N GLU A 114 0.04 14.46 -18.46
CA GLU A 114 -0.98 15.43 -18.93
C GLU A 114 -1.96 15.93 -17.85
N THR A 115 -1.87 15.42 -16.61
CA THR A 115 -2.76 15.85 -15.53
C THR A 115 -2.50 17.31 -15.20
N LEU A 116 -3.54 18.14 -15.28
CA LEU A 116 -3.41 19.58 -15.02
C LEU A 116 -3.31 19.89 -13.53
N VAL A 117 -2.32 20.69 -13.17
CA VAL A 117 -2.11 21.29 -11.85
C VAL A 117 -2.29 22.79 -11.96
N PHE A 118 -3.04 23.38 -11.02
CA PHE A 118 -3.25 24.82 -11.00
C PHE A 118 -2.14 25.50 -10.19
N THR A 119 -1.37 26.35 -10.86
CA THR A 119 -0.31 27.17 -10.25
C THR A 119 -0.75 28.64 -10.20
N ASP A 120 0.02 29.47 -9.52
CA ASP A 120 -0.15 30.94 -9.50
C ASP A 120 0.01 31.60 -10.89
N GLU A 121 0.60 30.90 -11.85
CA GLU A 121 0.72 31.28 -13.27
C GLU A 121 -0.36 30.65 -14.17
N GLY A 122 -1.28 29.86 -13.60
CA GLY A 122 -2.33 29.14 -14.34
C GLY A 122 -2.11 27.63 -14.40
N PHE A 123 -2.81 26.96 -15.31
CA PHE A 123 -2.70 25.50 -15.46
C PHE A 123 -1.40 25.09 -16.15
N LYS A 124 -0.74 24.07 -15.60
CA LYS A 124 0.39 23.38 -16.21
C LYS A 124 0.19 21.86 -16.11
N ASN A 125 0.78 21.09 -17.02
CA ASN A 125 0.84 19.63 -16.89
C ASN A 125 1.68 19.25 -15.67
N ILE A 126 1.35 18.15 -14.99
CA ILE A 126 2.07 17.73 -13.78
C ILE A 126 3.53 17.34 -14.09
N GLU A 127 3.81 16.86 -15.31
CA GLU A 127 5.18 16.56 -15.79
C GLU A 127 6.04 17.84 -15.97
N ASP A 128 5.41 19.00 -16.13
CA ASP A 128 6.10 20.29 -16.28
C ASP A 128 6.31 21.04 -14.95
N ILE A 129 5.77 20.52 -13.84
CA ILE A 129 5.90 21.13 -12.51
C ILE A 129 7.32 20.97 -11.97
N LYS A 130 7.85 22.02 -11.35
CA LYS A 130 9.23 22.05 -10.83
C LYS A 130 9.25 22.46 -9.37
N VAL A 131 10.32 22.08 -8.66
CA VAL A 131 10.61 22.61 -7.32
C VAL A 131 10.60 24.14 -7.37
N GLY A 132 9.94 24.76 -6.40
CA GLY A 132 9.75 26.21 -6.34
C GLY A 132 8.44 26.72 -6.96
N TYR A 133 7.69 25.89 -7.68
CA TYR A 133 6.39 26.31 -8.19
C TYR A 133 5.36 26.40 -7.08
N SER A 134 4.47 27.40 -7.16
CA SER A 134 3.40 27.61 -6.19
C SER A 134 2.11 26.98 -6.68
N VAL A 135 1.60 25.94 -5.99
CA VAL A 135 0.44 25.14 -6.42
C VAL A 135 -0.74 25.27 -5.47
N LEU A 136 -1.96 25.28 -6.03
CA LEU A 136 -3.19 25.38 -5.26
C LEU A 136 -3.47 24.09 -4.48
N SER A 137 -3.75 24.24 -3.20
CA SER A 137 -4.13 23.16 -2.27
C SER A 137 -5.64 23.09 -2.06
N ASP A 138 -6.13 21.99 -1.48
CA ASP A 138 -7.57 21.76 -1.27
C ASP A 138 -8.21 22.75 -0.28
N ASP A 139 -7.40 23.30 0.62
CA ASP A 139 -7.80 24.37 1.55
C ASP A 139 -7.81 25.78 0.92
N GLY A 140 -7.51 25.86 -0.38
CA GLY A 140 -7.47 27.11 -1.15
C GLY A 140 -6.16 27.91 -1.00
N SER A 141 -5.20 27.43 -0.20
CA SER A 141 -3.88 28.04 -0.08
C SER A 141 -2.96 27.65 -1.24
N TYR A 142 -1.95 28.47 -1.48
CA TYR A 142 -0.87 28.15 -2.41
C TYR A 142 0.36 27.70 -1.63
N ASN A 143 0.93 26.56 -2.01
CA ASN A 143 2.12 25.99 -1.37
C ASN A 143 3.22 25.73 -2.38
N GLU A 144 4.47 25.94 -1.97
CA GLU A 144 5.64 25.71 -2.80
C GLU A 144 5.92 24.21 -2.96
N VAL A 145 6.21 23.78 -4.19
CA VAL A 145 6.65 22.43 -4.47
C VAL A 145 8.07 22.24 -3.94
N GLU A 146 8.21 21.42 -2.89
CA GLU A 146 9.50 21.15 -2.24
C GLU A 146 10.31 20.04 -2.93
N ALA A 147 9.64 19.13 -3.65
CA ALA A 147 10.26 17.98 -4.30
C ALA A 147 9.41 17.48 -5.47
N ILE A 148 10.07 17.01 -6.52
CA ILE A 148 9.45 16.30 -7.64
C ILE A 148 9.65 14.80 -7.47
N ARG A 149 8.59 14.03 -7.70
CA ARG A 149 8.62 12.57 -7.76
C ARG A 149 8.09 12.14 -9.11
N GLU A 150 9.02 11.84 -10.00
CA GLU A 150 8.73 11.24 -11.30
C GLU A 150 8.86 9.73 -11.18
N GLN A 151 7.87 9.02 -11.70
CA GLN A 151 7.93 7.59 -11.90
C GLN A 151 7.61 7.32 -13.37
N GLU A 152 8.63 7.45 -14.21
CA GLU A 152 8.57 7.00 -15.59
C GLU A 152 8.98 5.53 -15.66
N SER A 153 8.30 4.77 -16.53
CA SER A 153 8.66 3.40 -16.84
C SER A 153 8.58 3.22 -18.35
N ASN A 154 9.74 3.25 -19.00
CA ASN A 154 9.91 2.90 -20.41
C ASN A 154 10.67 1.58 -20.58
N ASP A 155 10.97 0.90 -19.47
CA ASP A 155 11.87 -0.25 -19.34
C ASP A 155 11.11 -1.42 -18.73
N LEU A 156 10.32 -2.10 -19.57
CA LEU A 156 9.67 -3.36 -19.20
C LEU A 156 10.68 -4.51 -19.34
N TYR A 157 10.87 -5.24 -18.24
CA TYR A 157 11.68 -6.45 -18.16
C TYR A 157 10.75 -7.65 -17.96
N GLU A 158 11.14 -8.78 -18.55
CA GLU A 158 10.48 -10.07 -18.33
C GLU A 158 11.35 -10.93 -17.41
N ILE A 159 10.83 -11.28 -16.24
CA ILE A 159 11.49 -12.18 -15.29
C ILE A 159 10.76 -13.53 -15.34
N ILE A 160 11.53 -14.62 -15.43
CA ILE A 160 11.01 -15.98 -15.40
C ILE A 160 11.35 -16.60 -14.04
N ILE A 161 10.34 -16.96 -13.26
CA ILE A 161 10.48 -17.61 -11.94
C ILE A 161 9.60 -18.85 -11.95
N ASP A 162 10.16 -20.02 -11.70
CA ASP A 162 9.45 -21.31 -11.67
C ASP A 162 8.57 -21.60 -12.91
N GLY A 163 8.97 -21.06 -14.06
CA GLY A 163 8.23 -21.20 -15.33
C GLY A 163 7.09 -20.19 -15.54
N GLU A 164 6.85 -19.28 -14.59
CA GLU A 164 5.96 -18.14 -14.76
C GLU A 164 6.72 -16.89 -15.21
N THR A 165 6.16 -16.14 -16.15
CA THR A 165 6.72 -14.86 -16.61
C THR A 165 6.04 -13.69 -15.91
N ILE A 166 6.84 -12.84 -15.29
CA ILE A 166 6.42 -11.58 -14.67
C ILE A 166 7.01 -10.43 -15.48
N THR A 167 6.16 -9.62 -16.09
CA THR A 167 6.58 -8.38 -16.78
C THR A 167 6.47 -7.19 -15.82
N THR A 168 7.56 -6.45 -15.64
CA THR A 168 7.62 -5.35 -14.66
C THR A 168 8.67 -4.31 -15.03
N THR A 169 8.70 -3.20 -14.30
CA THR A 169 9.59 -2.05 -14.54
C THR A 169 10.96 -2.28 -13.91
N GLY A 170 12.04 -1.70 -14.46
CA GLY A 170 13.41 -1.93 -13.96
C GLY A 170 13.61 -1.56 -12.49
N ASN A 171 12.94 -0.51 -12.04
CA ASN A 171 12.96 -0.07 -10.64
C ASN A 171 12.14 -0.93 -9.68
N HIS A 172 11.38 -1.93 -10.17
CA HIS A 172 10.61 -2.80 -9.31
C HIS A 172 11.56 -3.72 -8.52
N LEU A 173 11.34 -3.87 -7.22
CA LEU A 173 12.22 -4.68 -6.38
C LEU A 173 11.77 -6.13 -6.38
N PHE A 174 12.72 -7.06 -6.47
CA PHE A 174 12.53 -8.48 -6.18
C PHE A 174 13.40 -8.87 -5.01
N MET A 175 12.88 -9.77 -4.18
CA MET A 175 13.63 -10.32 -3.07
C MET A 175 14.48 -11.48 -3.55
N THR A 176 15.75 -11.42 -3.21
CA THR A 176 16.72 -12.48 -3.43
C THR A 176 16.94 -13.25 -2.13
N LYS A 177 17.35 -14.51 -2.22
CA LYS A 177 17.57 -15.37 -1.04
C LYS A 177 18.66 -14.82 -0.11
N GLU A 178 19.72 -14.23 -0.66
CA GLU A 178 20.90 -13.82 0.12
C GLU A 178 21.15 -12.29 0.17
N HIS A 179 20.67 -11.53 -0.83
CA HIS A 179 21.03 -10.12 -1.00
C HIS A 179 19.88 -9.14 -0.67
N GLY A 180 18.76 -9.65 -0.19
CA GLY A 180 17.59 -8.81 0.11
C GLY A 180 16.89 -8.31 -1.15
N TRP A 181 16.34 -7.10 -1.09
CA TRP A 181 15.63 -6.48 -2.21
C TRP A 181 16.59 -5.89 -3.22
N VAL A 182 16.52 -6.37 -4.46
CA VAL A 182 17.33 -5.92 -5.59
C VAL A 182 16.39 -5.42 -6.68
N ARG A 183 16.74 -4.31 -7.34
CA ARG A 183 15.96 -3.78 -8.47
C ARG A 183 16.05 -4.72 -9.66
N VAL A 184 15.01 -4.81 -10.49
CA VAL A 184 15.03 -5.67 -11.68
C VAL A 184 16.18 -5.33 -12.63
N ASP A 185 16.47 -4.05 -12.83
CA ASP A 185 17.59 -3.61 -13.68
C ASP A 185 18.98 -3.92 -13.10
N GLU A 186 19.05 -4.32 -11.83
CA GLU A 186 20.26 -4.73 -11.11
C GLU A 186 20.29 -6.24 -10.82
N LEU A 187 19.24 -6.97 -11.18
CA LEU A 187 19.24 -8.43 -11.03
C LEU A 187 20.27 -9.05 -11.96
N ASP A 188 21.01 -10.00 -11.40
CA ASP A 188 22.05 -10.74 -12.09
C ASP A 188 21.70 -12.21 -11.90
N PRO A 189 21.32 -12.95 -12.95
CA PRO A 189 20.89 -14.34 -12.81
C PRO A 189 22.01 -15.27 -12.29
N ASP A 190 23.29 -14.86 -12.38
CA ASP A 190 24.42 -15.64 -11.88
C ASP A 190 24.69 -15.40 -10.38
N ILE A 191 24.16 -14.32 -9.81
CA ILE A 191 24.40 -13.89 -8.41
C ILE A 191 23.12 -13.93 -7.57
N HIS A 192 22.01 -13.53 -8.17
CA HIS A 192 20.75 -13.24 -7.49
C HIS A 192 19.73 -14.35 -7.73
N GLU A 193 19.61 -15.26 -6.77
CA GLU A 193 18.52 -16.24 -6.75
C GLU A 193 17.27 -15.61 -6.13
N LEU A 194 16.18 -15.52 -6.90
CA LEU A 194 14.92 -14.94 -6.43
C LEU A 194 14.21 -15.85 -5.42
N VAL A 195 13.55 -15.25 -4.44
CA VAL A 195 12.67 -15.99 -3.52
C VAL A 195 11.42 -16.39 -4.28
N SER A 196 11.16 -17.69 -4.37
CA SER A 196 9.94 -18.25 -4.96
C SER A 196 9.23 -19.17 -3.97
N ARG A 197 8.01 -19.62 -4.32
CA ARG A 197 7.23 -20.55 -3.49
C ARG A 197 7.70 -21.97 -3.78
N ASP A 198 8.46 -22.54 -2.84
CA ASP A 198 8.73 -23.99 -2.79
C ASP A 198 7.44 -24.83 -2.75
#